data_AF-A0A1J3HBB7-F1
#
_entry.id   AF-A0A1J3HBB7-F1
#
_cell.length_a   1.000
_cell.length_b   1.000
_cell.length_c   1.000
_cell.angle_alpha   90.00
_cell.angle_beta   90.00
_cell.angle_gamma   90.00
#
_symmetry.space_group_name_H-M   'P 1'
#
loop_
_entity.id
_entity.type
_entity.pdbx_description
1 polymer ?
#
loop_
_entity_poly.entity_id
_entity_poly.type
_entity_poly.pdbx_seq_one_letter_code
_entity_poly.pdbx_strand_id
1 'polypeptide(L)'
;MSNHLQDHLTTYPKSGLTKEEQEADEKMVSLQAESIVNTVAFPMVLKAALELGVIDAVAAAGKGNDMWLSPSEIVVRLPNKPTNPEAPELLDRMLRLLVSHSILKCRVIETGENGLTGNTEVVYAAEPVCKHFLKNSDGSGSLASLFIMYHDQVIFKTWTNLKDVILEGK
;
A
#
# COMPACT_ATOMS: atom_id res chain seq x y z
N MET A 1 -11.64 27.79 47.77
CA MET A 1 -12.59 26.66 47.61
C MET A 1 -12.31 26.04 46.25
N SER A 2 -12.02 24.73 46.30
CA SER A 2 -11.91 23.74 45.21
C SER A 2 -11.01 24.01 44.01
N ASN A 3 -9.81 23.43 44.13
CA ASN A 3 -9.03 22.86 43.04
C ASN A 3 -9.75 21.66 42.39
N HIS A 4 -9.21 21.24 41.23
CA HIS A 4 -9.05 19.86 40.79
C HIS A 4 -10.15 19.26 39.89
N LEU A 5 -9.86 19.20 38.58
CA LEU A 5 -10.18 18.05 37.72
C LEU A 5 -9.01 17.82 36.77
N GLN A 6 -7.91 17.31 37.35
CA GLN A 6 -7.00 16.41 36.66
C GLN A 6 -7.79 15.10 36.48
N ASP A 7 -8.27 14.83 35.27
CA ASP A 7 -8.79 13.51 34.91
C ASP A 7 -7.59 12.56 34.87
N HIS A 8 -7.34 11.95 36.02
CA HIS A 8 -6.46 10.80 36.12
C HIS A 8 -7.00 9.71 35.19
N LEU A 9 -6.19 9.34 34.20
CA LEU A 9 -6.24 8.03 33.55
C LEU A 9 -6.10 6.97 34.65
N THR A 10 -7.23 6.57 35.22
CA THR A 10 -7.32 5.38 36.05
C THR A 10 -7.23 4.18 35.10
N THR A 11 -6.04 3.59 35.08
CA THR A 11 -5.85 2.20 34.64
C THR A 11 -6.72 1.32 35.52
N TYR A 12 -7.95 1.04 35.08
CA TYR A 12 -8.77 0.01 35.70
C TYR A 12 -8.12 -1.35 35.41
N PRO A 13 -7.87 -2.21 36.42
CA PRO A 13 -7.52 -3.58 36.15
C PRO A 13 -8.76 -4.24 35.50
N LYS A 14 -8.65 -4.68 34.24
CA LYS A 14 -9.66 -5.52 33.59
C LYS A 14 -9.76 -6.84 34.38
N SER A 15 -10.61 -6.87 35.41
CA SER A 15 -10.93 -8.11 36.12
C SER A 15 -11.91 -8.91 35.25
N GLY A 16 -11.41 -9.97 34.60
CA GLY A 16 -12.26 -10.97 33.96
C GLY A 16 -11.74 -11.62 32.67
N LEU A 17 -10.64 -11.15 32.07
CA LEU A 17 -10.11 -11.80 30.87
C LEU A 17 -9.43 -13.14 31.20
N THR A 18 -9.77 -14.16 30.44
CA THR A 18 -9.05 -15.44 30.44
C THR A 18 -7.61 -15.23 29.95
N LYS A 19 -6.69 -16.12 30.34
CA LYS A 19 -5.27 -16.04 29.92
C LYS A 19 -5.12 -16.00 28.39
N GLU A 20 -6.01 -16.69 27.67
CA GLU A 20 -6.05 -16.74 26.21
C GLU A 20 -6.45 -15.39 25.59
N GLU A 21 -7.44 -14.70 26.17
CA GLU A 21 -7.84 -13.36 25.72
C GLU A 21 -6.73 -12.32 25.97
N GLN A 22 -6.00 -12.46 27.07
CA GLN A 22 -4.90 -11.55 27.39
C GLN A 22 -3.68 -11.76 26.48
N GLU A 23 -3.38 -13.00 26.12
CA GLU A 23 -2.35 -13.34 25.13
C GLU A 23 -2.75 -12.88 23.72
N ALA A 24 -4.02 -13.00 23.35
CA ALA A 24 -4.54 -12.49 22.09
C ALA A 24 -4.43 -10.96 21.99
N ASP A 25 -4.76 -10.24 23.06
CA ASP A 25 -4.64 -8.78 23.15
C ASP A 25 -3.18 -8.33 23.00
N GLU A 26 -2.24 -9.00 23.69
CA GLU A 26 -0.81 -8.72 23.58
C GLU A 26 -0.28 -8.96 22.15
N LYS A 27 -0.70 -10.05 21.50
CA LYS A 27 -0.38 -10.32 20.09
C LYS A 27 -0.92 -9.23 19.15
N MET A 28 -2.14 -8.74 19.37
CA MET A 28 -2.71 -7.66 18.58
C MET A 28 -1.91 -6.36 18.72
N VAL A 29 -1.50 -6.02 19.95
CA VAL A 29 -0.64 -4.85 20.21
C VAL A 29 0.73 -4.98 19.52
N SER A 30 1.33 -6.18 19.55
CA SER A 30 2.60 -6.44 18.84
C SER A 30 2.45 -6.25 17.33
N LEU A 31 1.40 -6.80 16.72
CA LEU A 31 1.14 -6.64 15.28
C LEU A 31 0.88 -5.18 14.90
N GLN A 32 0.23 -4.43 15.77
CA GLN A 32 0.05 -2.99 15.57
C GLN A 32 1.40 -2.25 15.58
N ALA A 33 2.31 -2.58 16.50
CA ALA A 33 3.65 -1.99 16.54
C ALA A 33 4.45 -2.30 15.27
N GLU A 34 4.40 -3.55 14.79
CA GLU A 34 5.03 -3.95 13.53
C GLU A 34 4.46 -3.19 12.33
N SER A 35 3.12 -3.02 12.27
CA SER A 35 2.45 -2.23 11.24
C SER A 35 2.90 -0.77 11.26
N ILE A 36 3.04 -0.16 12.44
CA ILE A 36 3.53 1.22 12.58
C ILE A 36 4.94 1.35 12.02
N VAL A 37 5.85 0.44 12.37
CA VAL A 37 7.23 0.44 11.84
C VAL A 37 7.25 0.35 10.31
N ASN A 38 6.32 -0.40 9.73
CA ASN A 38 6.26 -0.60 8.28
C ASN A 38 5.38 0.44 7.54
N THR A 39 4.80 1.42 8.24
CA THR A 39 3.83 2.37 7.65
C THR A 39 4.39 3.12 6.43
N VAL A 40 5.69 3.41 6.43
CA VAL A 40 6.36 4.12 5.33
C VAL A 40 6.50 3.28 4.06
N ALA A 41 6.40 1.95 4.15
CA ALA A 41 6.56 1.09 2.98
C ALA A 41 5.46 1.30 1.94
N PHE A 42 4.19 1.39 2.39
CA PHE A 42 3.06 1.61 1.50
C PHE A 42 3.17 2.86 0.63
N PRO A 43 3.34 4.08 1.20
CA PRO A 43 3.37 5.28 0.38
C PRO A 43 4.56 5.30 -0.58
N MET A 44 5.70 4.76 -0.18
CA MET A 44 6.89 4.71 -1.05
C MET A 44 6.72 3.72 -2.20
N VAL A 45 6.09 2.56 -1.95
CA VAL A 45 5.77 1.59 -3.01
C VAL A 45 4.68 2.12 -3.95
N LEU A 46 3.65 2.79 -3.43
CA LEU A 46 2.64 3.44 -4.26
C LEU A 46 3.26 4.53 -5.14
N LYS A 47 4.15 5.37 -4.59
CA LYS A 47 4.90 6.36 -5.36
C LYS A 47 5.66 5.72 -6.52
N ALA A 48 6.42 4.65 -6.25
CA ALA A 48 7.17 3.95 -7.29
C ALA A 48 6.23 3.31 -8.34
N ALA A 49 5.10 2.73 -7.93
CA ALA A 49 4.12 2.17 -8.85
C ALA A 49 3.49 3.23 -9.78
N LEU A 50 3.24 4.43 -9.26
CA LEU A 50 2.79 5.57 -10.06
C LEU A 50 3.87 6.04 -11.04
N GLU A 51 5.12 6.17 -10.59
CA GLU A 51 6.24 6.59 -11.44
C GLU A 51 6.58 5.57 -12.54
N LEU A 52 6.42 4.28 -12.25
CA LEU A 52 6.59 3.20 -13.22
C LEU A 52 5.42 3.11 -14.22
N GLY A 53 4.26 3.73 -13.92
CA GLY A 53 3.04 3.61 -14.74
C GLY A 53 2.31 2.27 -14.56
N VAL A 54 2.48 1.60 -13.43
CA VAL A 54 1.82 0.32 -13.11
C VAL A 54 0.31 0.50 -13.03
N ILE A 55 -0.15 1.57 -12.37
CA ILE A 55 -1.58 1.85 -12.19
C ILE A 55 -2.26 2.09 -13.54
N ASP A 56 -1.62 2.84 -14.43
CA ASP A 56 -2.09 3.06 -15.81
C ASP A 56 -2.14 1.74 -16.59
N ALA A 57 -1.10 0.91 -16.51
CA ALA A 57 -1.02 -0.35 -17.24
C ALA A 57 -2.14 -1.33 -16.84
N VAL A 58 -2.40 -1.49 -15.53
CA VAL A 58 -3.44 -2.38 -15.04
C VAL A 58 -4.85 -1.82 -15.33
N ALA A 59 -5.05 -0.52 -15.13
CA ALA A 59 -6.36 0.09 -15.38
C ALA A 59 -6.73 0.12 -16.87
N ALA A 60 -5.76 0.31 -17.78
CA ALA A 60 -5.99 0.29 -19.22
C ALA A 60 -6.49 -1.08 -19.70
N ALA A 61 -5.98 -2.17 -19.11
CA ALA A 61 -6.44 -3.53 -19.43
C ALA A 61 -7.86 -3.81 -18.94
N GLY A 62 -8.27 -3.22 -17.80
CA GLY A 62 -9.60 -3.41 -17.22
C GLY A 62 -10.75 -2.75 -18.00
N LYS A 63 -10.49 -1.66 -18.74
CA LYS A 63 -11.52 -0.88 -19.46
C LYS A 63 -12.26 -1.66 -20.57
N GLY A 64 -11.75 -2.82 -20.99
CA GLY A 64 -12.33 -3.60 -22.09
C GLY A 64 -13.01 -4.90 -21.71
N ASN A 65 -12.68 -5.55 -20.58
CA ASN A 65 -13.16 -6.90 -20.29
C ASN A 65 -12.89 -7.43 -18.86
N ASP A 66 -12.65 -6.58 -17.85
CA ASP A 66 -12.25 -7.04 -16.50
C ASP A 66 -11.01 -7.97 -16.55
N MET A 67 -10.04 -7.59 -17.40
CA MET A 67 -8.80 -8.33 -17.65
C MET A 67 -7.92 -8.36 -16.41
N TRP A 68 -7.45 -9.55 -16.04
CA TRP A 68 -6.45 -9.76 -15.00
C TRP A 68 -5.09 -9.95 -15.65
N LEU A 69 -4.04 -9.37 -15.07
CA LEU A 69 -2.70 -9.39 -15.62
C LEU A 69 -1.72 -10.06 -14.66
N SER A 70 -0.84 -10.91 -15.18
CA SER A 70 0.30 -11.38 -14.39
C SER A 70 1.39 -10.31 -14.24
N PRO A 71 2.34 -10.44 -13.29
CA PRO A 71 3.45 -9.50 -13.15
C PRO A 71 4.25 -9.32 -14.44
N SER A 72 4.53 -10.42 -15.15
CA SER A 72 5.24 -10.42 -16.43
C SER A 72 4.46 -9.64 -17.50
N GLU A 73 3.15 -9.81 -17.54
CA GLU A 73 2.27 -9.08 -18.44
C GLU A 73 2.21 -7.58 -18.15
N ILE A 74 2.24 -7.20 -16.88
CA ILE A 74 2.29 -5.78 -16.46
C ILE A 74 3.63 -5.17 -16.89
N VAL A 75 4.75 -5.86 -16.66
CA VAL A 75 6.08 -5.43 -17.11
C VAL A 75 6.09 -5.13 -18.62
N VAL A 76 5.50 -5.99 -19.44
CA VAL A 76 5.40 -5.80 -20.89
C VAL A 76 4.50 -4.60 -21.25
N ARG A 77 3.61 -4.14 -20.36
CA ARG A 77 2.74 -2.99 -20.59
C ARG A 77 3.29 -1.67 -20.02
N LEU A 78 4.39 -1.70 -19.26
CA LEU A 78 4.99 -0.48 -18.73
C LEU A 78 5.50 0.46 -19.85
N PRO A 79 5.42 1.79 -19.65
CA PRO A 79 5.91 2.77 -20.63
C PRO A 79 7.41 2.62 -20.90
N ASN A 80 8.21 2.44 -19.83
CA ASN A 80 9.65 2.21 -19.91
C ASN A 80 9.93 0.73 -19.67
N LYS A 81 10.50 0.04 -20.67
CA LYS A 81 10.80 -1.39 -20.54
C LYS A 81 11.96 -1.60 -19.57
N PRO A 82 11.77 -2.37 -18.49
CA PRO A 82 12.85 -2.67 -17.57
C PRO A 82 13.87 -3.57 -18.27
N THR A 83 15.15 -3.30 -18.02
CA THR A 83 16.28 -4.15 -18.47
C THR A 83 16.64 -5.22 -17.43
N ASN A 84 16.09 -5.13 -16.22
CA ASN A 84 16.33 -6.07 -15.13
C ASN A 84 15.55 -7.37 -15.37
N PRO A 85 16.21 -8.54 -15.48
CA PRO A 85 15.52 -9.82 -15.65
C PRO A 85 14.62 -10.19 -14.45
N GLU A 86 14.93 -9.71 -13.25
CA GLU A 86 14.15 -9.95 -12.03
C GLU A 86 12.95 -8.98 -11.88
N ALA A 87 12.73 -8.08 -12.85
CA ALA A 87 11.67 -7.08 -12.77
C ALA A 87 10.27 -7.68 -12.51
N PRO A 88 9.85 -8.80 -13.12
CA PRO A 88 8.54 -9.39 -12.83
C PRO A 88 8.38 -9.81 -11.36
N GLU A 89 9.41 -10.40 -10.74
CA GLU A 89 9.37 -10.86 -9.36
C GLU A 89 9.36 -9.69 -8.37
N LEU A 90 10.18 -8.66 -8.62
CA LEU A 90 10.19 -7.45 -7.79
C LEU A 90 8.87 -6.69 -7.90
N LEU A 91 8.32 -6.61 -9.12
CA LEU A 91 7.03 -5.99 -9.36
C LEU A 91 5.93 -6.77 -8.62
N ASP A 92 5.93 -8.09 -8.67
CA ASP A 92 4.98 -8.93 -7.96
C ASP A 92 4.95 -8.64 -6.45
N ARG A 93 6.13 -8.50 -5.81
CA ARG A 93 6.21 -8.10 -4.39
C ARG A 93 5.58 -6.72 -4.12
N MET A 94 5.81 -5.75 -5.01
CA MET A 94 5.17 -4.45 -4.92
C MET A 94 3.64 -4.56 -5.07
N LEU A 95 3.16 -5.32 -6.05
CA LEU A 95 1.73 -5.51 -6.32
C LEU A 95 1.02 -6.14 -5.12
N ARG A 96 1.63 -7.14 -4.45
CA ARG A 96 1.06 -7.75 -3.22
C ARG A 96 0.86 -6.73 -2.10
N LEU A 97 1.81 -5.80 -1.91
CA LEU A 97 1.65 -4.73 -0.92
C LEU A 97 0.52 -3.75 -1.31
N LEU A 98 0.37 -3.45 -2.61
CA LEU A 98 -0.73 -2.63 -3.10
C LEU A 98 -2.09 -3.33 -2.91
N VAL A 99 -2.14 -4.65 -3.02
CA VAL A 99 -3.33 -5.44 -2.73
C VAL A 99 -3.72 -5.36 -1.25
N SER A 100 -2.76 -5.43 -0.33
CA SER A 100 -3.06 -5.33 1.11
C SER A 100 -3.63 -3.97 1.53
N HIS A 101 -3.48 -2.95 0.67
CA HIS A 101 -4.02 -1.60 0.87
C HIS A 101 -5.19 -1.29 -0.08
N SER A 102 -5.79 -2.32 -0.69
CA SER A 102 -6.96 -2.21 -1.58
C SER A 102 -6.77 -1.26 -2.77
N ILE A 103 -5.53 -1.05 -3.20
CA ILE A 103 -5.23 -0.34 -4.46
C ILE A 103 -5.45 -1.27 -5.65
N LEU A 104 -5.06 -2.54 -5.47
CA LEU A 104 -5.25 -3.60 -6.44
C LEU A 104 -5.99 -4.77 -5.79
N LYS A 105 -6.45 -5.71 -6.61
CA LYS A 105 -6.91 -7.03 -6.18
C LYS A 105 -6.12 -8.10 -6.90
N CYS A 106 -5.96 -9.27 -6.26
CA CYS A 106 -5.30 -10.41 -6.86
C CYS A 106 -6.14 -11.69 -6.74
N ARG A 107 -5.90 -12.64 -7.64
CA ARG A 107 -6.39 -14.02 -7.53
C ARG A 107 -5.35 -14.99 -8.06
N VAL A 108 -5.45 -16.25 -7.63
CA VAL A 108 -4.61 -17.34 -8.13
C VAL A 108 -5.34 -18.02 -9.29
N ILE A 109 -4.61 -18.32 -10.36
CA ILE A 109 -5.09 -19.10 -11.51
C ILE A 109 -4.19 -20.32 -11.71
N GLU A 110 -4.74 -21.38 -12.29
CA GLU A 110 -3.97 -22.55 -12.72
C GLU A 110 -3.48 -22.34 -14.16
N THR A 111 -2.21 -22.63 -14.39
CA THR A 111 -1.54 -22.49 -15.69
C THR A 111 -1.05 -23.87 -16.16
N GLY A 112 -1.64 -24.36 -17.25
CA GLY A 112 -1.29 -25.62 -17.90
C GLY A 112 -2.44 -26.21 -18.72
N GLU A 113 -2.13 -26.88 -19.83
CA GLU A 113 -3.11 -27.67 -20.56
C GLU A 113 -3.51 -28.89 -19.69
N ASN A 114 -4.77 -28.92 -19.25
CA ASN A 114 -5.42 -30.07 -18.63
C ASN A 114 -5.03 -30.39 -17.17
N GLY A 115 -4.54 -29.41 -16.38
CA GLY A 115 -4.31 -29.58 -14.93
C GLY A 115 -3.18 -30.54 -14.55
N LEU A 116 -2.42 -31.04 -15.53
CA LEU A 116 -1.38 -32.07 -15.32
C LEU A 116 -0.06 -31.52 -14.76
N THR A 117 0.19 -30.21 -14.91
CA THR A 117 1.46 -29.58 -14.47
C THR A 117 1.33 -28.69 -13.24
N GLY A 118 0.12 -28.50 -12.68
CA GLY A 118 -0.08 -27.91 -11.34
C GLY A 118 0.55 -26.53 -11.07
N ASN A 119 0.96 -25.79 -12.09
CA ASN A 119 1.58 -24.48 -11.89
C ASN A 119 0.50 -23.46 -11.61
N THR A 120 0.65 -22.72 -10.52
CA THR A 120 -0.26 -21.63 -10.16
C THR A 120 0.41 -20.29 -10.44
N GLU A 121 -0.35 -19.33 -10.94
CA GLU A 121 0.10 -17.96 -11.20
C GLU A 121 -0.83 -16.97 -10.48
N VAL A 122 -0.27 -15.89 -9.93
CA VAL A 122 -1.05 -14.81 -9.34
C VAL A 122 -1.26 -13.73 -10.39
N VAL A 123 -2.52 -13.32 -10.57
CA VAL A 123 -2.90 -12.25 -11.49
C VAL A 123 -3.59 -11.11 -10.75
N TYR A 124 -3.45 -9.90 -11.28
CA TYR A 124 -3.82 -8.65 -10.64
C TYR A 124 -4.81 -7.85 -11.50
N ALA A 125 -5.69 -7.10 -10.84
CA ALA A 125 -6.59 -6.15 -11.46
C ALA A 125 -6.69 -4.87 -10.62
N ALA A 126 -7.08 -3.77 -11.27
CA ALA A 126 -7.23 -2.48 -10.60
C ALA A 126 -8.50 -2.48 -9.73
N GLU A 127 -8.41 -1.86 -8.54
CA GLU A 127 -9.59 -1.50 -7.76
C GLU A 127 -10.13 -0.12 -8.15
N PRO A 128 -11.40 0.23 -7.84
CA PRO A 128 -12.01 1.51 -8.19
C PRO A 128 -11.21 2.74 -7.73
N VAL A 129 -10.41 2.63 -6.67
CA VAL A 129 -9.59 3.72 -6.15
C VAL A 129 -8.55 4.19 -7.18
N CYS A 130 -8.05 3.29 -8.03
CA CYS A 130 -7.07 3.61 -9.08
C CYS A 130 -7.55 4.74 -9.99
N LYS A 131 -8.86 4.89 -10.24
CA LYS A 131 -9.41 5.95 -11.10
C LYS A 131 -9.01 7.36 -10.67
N HIS A 132 -8.78 7.58 -9.38
CA HIS A 132 -8.39 8.89 -8.84
C HIS A 132 -6.91 9.22 -9.07
N PHE A 133 -6.12 8.21 -9.44
CA PHE A 133 -4.70 8.36 -9.75
C PHE A 133 -4.43 8.35 -11.26
N LEU A 134 -5.42 8.03 -12.09
CA LEU A 134 -5.30 8.09 -13.55
C LEU A 134 -5.50 9.51 -14.06
N LYS A 135 -4.86 9.82 -15.20
CA LYS A 135 -5.19 11.04 -15.95
C LYS A 135 -6.57 10.90 -16.57
N ASN A 136 -7.55 11.62 -16.04
CA ASN A 136 -8.89 11.67 -16.61
C ASN A 136 -8.91 12.58 -17.85
N SER A 137 -9.61 12.13 -18.89
CA SER A 137 -9.79 12.89 -20.14
C SER A 137 -10.74 14.09 -19.98
N ASP A 138 -11.46 14.17 -18.86
CA ASP A 138 -12.42 15.23 -18.55
C ASP A 138 -11.81 16.46 -17.85
N GLY A 139 -10.48 16.45 -17.61
CA GLY A 139 -9.78 17.55 -16.98
C GLY A 139 -9.95 17.64 -15.45
N SER A 140 -10.58 16.66 -14.79
CA SER A 140 -10.76 16.62 -13.32
C SER A 140 -9.46 16.48 -12.52
N GLY A 141 -8.32 16.32 -13.20
CA GLY A 141 -7.00 16.16 -12.58
C GLY A 141 -6.77 14.76 -12.01
N SER A 142 -5.56 14.51 -11.53
CA SER A 142 -5.16 13.24 -10.92
C SER A 142 -4.52 13.51 -9.56
N LEU A 143 -4.89 12.71 -8.55
CA LEU A 143 -4.22 12.74 -7.25
C LEU A 143 -2.79 12.19 -7.30
N ALA A 144 -2.39 11.53 -8.39
CA ALA A 144 -1.03 10.98 -8.53
C ALA A 144 0.03 12.08 -8.45
N SER A 145 -0.15 13.21 -9.13
CA SER A 145 0.80 14.31 -9.09
C SER A 145 0.92 14.91 -7.69
N LEU A 146 -0.20 15.08 -6.99
CA LEU A 146 -0.22 15.56 -5.61
C LEU A 146 0.47 14.58 -4.66
N PHE A 147 0.18 13.28 -4.82
CA PHE A 147 0.77 12.22 -4.02
C PHE A 147 2.28 12.13 -4.22
N ILE A 148 2.77 12.17 -5.47
CA ILE A 148 4.20 12.17 -5.79
C ILE A 148 4.87 13.40 -5.18
N MET A 149 4.25 14.58 -5.27
CA MET A 149 4.78 15.81 -4.67
C MET A 149 4.96 15.69 -3.15
N TYR A 150 3.96 15.19 -2.42
CA TYR A 150 4.05 15.02 -0.96
C TYR A 150 5.14 14.03 -0.53
N HIS A 151 5.46 13.07 -1.39
CA HIS A 151 6.48 12.05 -1.15
C HIS A 151 7.77 12.29 -1.93
N ASP A 152 7.94 13.49 -2.49
CA ASP A 152 9.21 13.92 -3.05
C ASP A 152 10.23 14.16 -1.92
N GLN A 153 11.51 13.96 -2.22
CA GLN A 153 12.57 14.12 -1.22
C GLN A 153 12.58 15.50 -0.58
N VAL A 154 12.24 16.56 -1.32
CA VAL A 154 12.24 17.93 -0.78
C VAL A 154 11.19 18.09 0.30
N ILE A 155 9.95 17.66 0.03
CA ILE A 155 8.85 17.73 1.01
C ILE A 155 9.10 16.75 2.16
N PHE A 156 9.54 15.53 1.85
CA PHE A 156 9.79 14.51 2.86
C PHE A 156 10.85 14.95 3.89
N LYS A 157 11.90 15.67 3.46
CA LYS A 157 12.93 16.22 4.36
C LYS A 157 12.40 17.28 5.32
N THR A 158 11.28 17.93 5.06
CA THR A 158 10.74 18.92 6.00
C THR A 158 10.32 18.27 7.33
N TRP A 159 9.87 17.02 7.30
CA TRP A 159 9.50 16.26 8.50
C TRP A 159 10.65 16.02 9.47
N THR A 160 11.91 16.02 9.00
CA THR A 160 13.06 15.84 9.90
C THR A 160 13.25 17.01 10.84
N ASN A 161 12.76 18.19 10.47
CA ASN A 161 12.86 19.41 11.27
C ASN A 161 11.75 19.51 12.31
N LEU A 162 10.71 18.66 12.25
CA LEU A 162 9.55 18.76 13.15
C LEU A 162 9.95 18.72 14.64
N LYS A 163 10.92 17.87 14.98
CA LYS A 163 11.47 17.80 16.34
C LYS A 163 12.10 19.12 16.77
N ASP A 164 12.91 19.72 15.90
CA ASP A 164 13.63 20.96 16.18
C ASP A 164 12.67 22.14 16.26
N VAL A 165 11.64 22.20 15.40
CA VAL A 165 10.57 23.20 15.47
C VAL A 165 9.84 23.13 16.82
N ILE A 166 9.56 21.93 17.34
CA ILE A 166 8.91 21.75 18.65
C ILE A 166 9.81 22.21 19.80
N LEU A 167 11.12 21.92 19.72
CA LEU A 167 12.07 22.24 20.79
C LEU A 167 12.51 23.70 20.77
N GLU A 168 12.67 24.29 19.59
CA GLU A 168 13.37 25.56 19.39
C GLU A 168 12.47 26.68 18.82
N GLY A 169 11.28 26.32 18.29
CA GLY A 169 10.29 27.27 17.78
C GLY A 169 10.74 28.05 16.54
N LYS A 170 11.69 27.51 15.77
CA LYS A 170 12.24 28.09 14.54
C LYS A 170 12.19 27.08 13.40
#